data_AF-A0AAD3TDG8-F1
#
_entry.id   AF-A0AAD3TDG8-F1
#
_cell.length_a   1.000
_cell.length_b   1.000
_cell.length_c   1.000
_cell.angle_alpha   90.00
_cell.angle_beta   90.00
_cell.angle_gamma   90.00
#
_symmetry.space_group_name_H-M   'P 1'
#
loop_
_entity.id
_entity.type
_entity.pdbx_description
1 polymer ?
#
loop_
_entity_poly.entity_id
_entity_poly.type
_entity_poly.pdbx_seq_one_letter_code
_entity_poly.pdbx_strand_id
1 'polypeptide(L)'
;MGAAERFVSTVEYPIDVSDTGDDRFKRLQYKIHNFTLASFWTPFLVKAKEHDPDDTIGAGLFSLYLDELDESWTTKIDEFDYLIVSDGHWFFRRLIYRHNGRPIGCHSCMVQNLTDYPAPYGYRLAFRTAFRAIISRENFKGITYLRTFSPAHFDGGAWDGGGNCMRKRPFESNEAILEGVYLDMYNAQIEEFRAAEKEGREG
;
A
#
# COMPACT_ATOMS: atom_id res chain seq x y z
N MET A 1 -0.40 -8.77 -17.07
CA MET A 1 -1.87 -8.79 -16.92
C MET A 1 -2.25 -9.12 -15.49
N GLY A 2 -2.82 -8.15 -14.77
CA GLY A 2 -3.27 -8.31 -13.39
C GLY A 2 -4.59 -9.08 -13.27
N ALA A 3 -4.96 -9.52 -12.07
CA ALA A 3 -6.19 -10.29 -11.83
C ALA A 3 -7.46 -9.49 -12.18
N ALA A 4 -7.50 -8.18 -11.92
CA ALA A 4 -8.63 -7.31 -12.24
C ALA A 4 -8.87 -7.16 -13.75
N GLU A 5 -7.80 -7.12 -14.55
CA GLU A 5 -7.89 -7.04 -16.02
C GLU A 5 -8.52 -8.29 -16.60
N ARG A 6 -8.26 -9.47 -16.01
CA ARG A 6 -8.79 -10.74 -16.50
C ARG A 6 -10.31 -10.84 -16.44
N PHE A 7 -10.96 -10.30 -15.41
CA PHE A 7 -12.41 -10.45 -15.22
C PHE A 7 -13.25 -9.64 -16.21
N VAL A 8 -12.78 -8.47 -16.64
CA VAL A 8 -13.50 -7.66 -17.65
C VAL A 8 -13.04 -8.00 -19.07
N SER A 9 -11.80 -8.48 -19.24
CA SER A 9 -11.25 -8.89 -20.55
C SER A 9 -11.99 -10.04 -21.23
N THR A 10 -12.82 -10.81 -20.51
CA THR A 10 -13.64 -11.88 -21.11
C THR A 10 -14.81 -11.35 -21.94
N VAL A 11 -15.17 -10.06 -21.78
CA VAL A 11 -16.30 -9.43 -22.49
C VAL A 11 -15.88 -8.23 -23.34
N GLU A 12 -14.78 -7.57 -23.01
CA GLU A 12 -14.22 -6.46 -23.81
C GLU A 12 -12.71 -6.36 -23.58
N TYR A 13 -11.95 -6.14 -24.65
CA TYR A 13 -10.53 -5.77 -24.53
C TYR A 13 -10.40 -4.26 -24.26
N PRO A 14 -9.70 -3.85 -23.20
CA PRO A 14 -9.49 -2.44 -22.92
C PRO A 14 -8.51 -1.81 -23.90
N ILE A 15 -8.62 -0.49 -24.06
CA ILE A 15 -7.61 0.34 -24.70
C ILE A 15 -6.72 0.95 -23.61
N ASP A 16 -5.41 0.86 -23.83
CA ASP A 16 -4.42 1.52 -22.99
C ASP A 16 -4.44 3.04 -23.26
N VAL A 17 -4.73 3.81 -22.21
CA VAL A 17 -4.78 5.27 -22.22
C VAL A 17 -3.89 5.86 -21.13
N SER A 18 -2.86 5.11 -20.72
CA SER A 18 -1.86 5.58 -19.75
C SER A 18 -1.11 6.82 -20.25
N ASP A 19 -0.83 7.74 -19.32
CA ASP A 19 0.00 8.93 -19.57
C ASP A 19 1.48 8.57 -19.82
N THR A 20 1.92 7.42 -19.30
CA THR A 20 3.31 6.95 -19.40
C THR A 20 3.36 5.47 -19.80
N GLY A 21 4.51 5.02 -20.31
CA GLY A 21 4.77 3.59 -20.58
C GLY A 21 5.09 2.76 -19.34
N ASP A 22 4.96 3.31 -18.13
CA ASP A 22 5.24 2.61 -16.89
C ASP A 22 4.02 1.81 -16.45
N ASP A 23 4.12 0.47 -16.49
CA ASP A 23 3.03 -0.43 -16.11
C ASP A 23 2.60 -0.30 -14.63
N ARG A 24 3.39 0.38 -13.81
CA ARG A 24 3.01 0.75 -12.43
C ARG A 24 1.90 1.80 -12.37
N PHE A 25 1.68 2.54 -13.46
CA PHE A 25 0.70 3.61 -13.58
C PHE A 25 -0.22 3.35 -14.78
N LYS A 26 -0.87 2.18 -14.76
CA LYS A 26 -1.74 1.74 -15.84
C LYS A 26 -3.10 2.45 -15.81
N ARG A 27 -3.62 2.87 -16.97
CA ARG A 27 -5.00 3.33 -17.16
C ARG A 27 -5.61 2.65 -18.38
N LEU A 28 -6.65 1.88 -18.15
CA LEU A 28 -7.32 1.04 -19.13
C LEU A 28 -8.76 1.50 -19.29
N GLN A 29 -9.18 1.76 -20.53
CA GLN A 29 -10.54 2.16 -20.86
C GLN A 29 -11.28 1.05 -21.59
N TYR A 30 -12.40 0.63 -21.01
CA TYR A 30 -13.38 -0.29 -21.60
C TYR A 30 -14.50 0.57 -22.19
N LYS A 31 -14.42 0.84 -23.49
CA LYS A 31 -15.27 1.81 -24.20
C LYS A 31 -16.72 1.38 -24.27
N ILE A 32 -17.00 0.09 -24.48
CA ILE A 32 -18.37 -0.44 -24.59
C ILE A 32 -19.10 -0.26 -23.27
N HIS A 33 -18.40 -0.43 -22.15
CA HIS A 33 -18.97 -0.35 -20.81
C HIS A 33 -18.80 1.04 -20.16
N ASN A 34 -18.18 2.00 -20.85
CA ASN A 34 -17.78 3.29 -20.28
C ASN A 34 -17.09 3.15 -18.90
N PHE A 35 -16.22 2.15 -18.77
CA PHE A 35 -15.57 1.78 -17.53
C PHE A 35 -14.07 2.04 -17.63
N THR A 36 -13.50 2.64 -16.59
CA THR A 36 -12.06 2.88 -16.52
C THR A 36 -11.49 2.13 -15.33
N LEU A 37 -10.43 1.36 -15.58
CA LEU A 37 -9.62 0.72 -14.55
C LEU A 37 -8.25 1.39 -14.53
N ALA A 38 -7.82 1.89 -13.38
CA ALA A 38 -6.49 2.42 -13.21
C ALA A 38 -5.77 1.76 -12.03
N SER A 39 -4.44 1.74 -12.12
CA SER A 39 -3.56 1.31 -11.04
C SER A 39 -2.55 2.41 -10.78
N PHE A 40 -2.35 2.74 -9.50
CA PHE A 40 -1.36 3.71 -9.06
C PHE A 40 -0.43 3.01 -8.08
N TRP A 41 0.81 2.80 -8.50
CA TRP A 41 1.80 2.18 -7.64
C TRP A 41 2.30 3.16 -6.59
N THR A 42 1.97 2.88 -5.34
CA THR A 42 2.57 3.54 -4.18
C THR A 42 2.96 2.44 -3.18
N PRO A 43 4.26 2.27 -2.88
CA PRO A 43 4.71 1.21 -1.99
C PRO A 43 4.48 1.50 -0.51
N PHE A 44 4.07 2.73 -0.15
CA PHE A 44 3.89 3.14 1.24
C PHE A 44 2.67 4.04 1.48
N LEU A 45 1.82 4.29 0.48
CA LEU A 45 0.69 5.25 0.46
C LEU A 45 1.04 6.73 0.67
N VAL A 46 2.11 7.02 1.42
CA VAL A 46 2.65 8.35 1.68
C VAL A 46 3.91 8.57 0.86
N LYS A 47 4.36 9.83 0.79
CA LYS A 47 5.59 10.17 0.10
C LYS A 47 6.75 9.36 0.67
N ALA A 48 7.51 8.73 -0.22
CA ALA A 48 8.67 7.95 0.13
C ALA A 48 9.84 8.27 -0.80
N LYS A 49 11.05 8.22 -0.25
CA LYS A 49 12.29 8.40 -1.01
C LYS A 49 13.27 7.29 -0.67
N GLU A 50 13.71 6.55 -1.68
CA GLU A 50 14.82 5.62 -1.55
C GLU A 50 16.14 6.38 -1.38
N HIS A 51 16.98 5.92 -0.46
CA HIS A 51 18.34 6.44 -0.31
C HIS A 51 19.25 5.84 -1.38
N ASP A 52 20.31 6.57 -1.71
CA ASP A 52 21.28 6.13 -2.70
C ASP A 52 21.95 4.83 -2.24
N PRO A 53 22.01 3.78 -3.10
CA PRO A 53 22.78 2.57 -2.83
C PRO A 53 24.21 2.81 -2.37
N ASP A 54 24.84 3.88 -2.86
CA ASP A 54 26.23 4.26 -2.59
C ASP A 54 26.39 5.09 -1.30
N ASP A 55 25.29 5.43 -0.61
CA ASP A 55 25.36 6.08 0.71
C ASP A 55 25.91 5.10 1.77
N THR A 56 26.54 5.66 2.79
CA THR A 56 27.10 4.97 3.97
C THR A 56 26.12 4.05 4.70
N ILE A 57 24.82 4.21 4.46
CA ILE A 57 23.72 3.47 5.09
C ILE A 57 23.26 2.27 4.22
N GLY A 58 23.73 2.20 2.96
CA GLY A 58 23.52 1.12 1.99
C GLY A 58 22.14 1.06 1.34
N ALA A 59 22.04 0.33 0.23
CA ALA A 59 20.86 0.20 -0.62
C ALA A 59 19.58 -0.31 0.08
N GLY A 60 18.40 0.14 -0.38
CA GLY A 60 17.10 -0.36 0.07
C GLY A 60 16.60 0.20 1.40
N LEU A 61 17.19 1.32 1.86
CA LEU A 61 16.66 2.16 2.93
C LEU A 61 15.71 3.20 2.32
N PHE A 62 14.54 3.40 2.93
CA PHE A 62 13.57 4.41 2.48
C PHE A 62 13.31 5.44 3.58
N SER A 63 13.20 6.72 3.23
CA SER A 63 12.57 7.73 4.08
C SER A 63 11.08 7.80 3.76
N LEU A 64 10.23 7.59 4.77
CA LEU A 64 8.77 7.75 4.68
C LEU A 64 8.38 9.05 5.37
N TYR A 65 7.71 9.93 4.65
CA TYR A 65 7.24 11.22 5.15
C TYR A 65 5.78 11.05 5.57
N LEU A 66 5.58 10.74 6.85
CA LEU A 66 4.30 10.25 7.38
C LEU A 66 3.20 11.32 7.43
N ASP A 67 3.51 12.57 7.11
CA ASP A 67 2.62 13.72 6.99
C ASP A 67 2.54 14.29 5.56
N GLU A 68 3.26 13.71 4.61
CA GLU A 68 3.27 14.16 3.22
C GLU A 68 2.61 13.11 2.30
N LEU A 69 1.73 13.58 1.42
CA LEU A 69 0.99 12.72 0.51
C LEU A 69 1.86 12.25 -0.66
N ASP A 70 1.60 11.03 -1.13
CA ASP A 70 2.13 10.57 -2.40
C ASP A 70 1.24 11.08 -3.55
N GLU A 71 1.75 12.05 -4.30
CA GLU A 71 1.03 12.70 -5.40
C GLU A 71 0.72 11.73 -6.56
N SER A 72 1.41 10.59 -6.63
CA SER A 72 1.23 9.60 -7.70
C SER A 72 -0.18 8.99 -7.75
N TRP A 73 -0.88 8.97 -6.62
CA TRP A 73 -2.28 8.53 -6.54
C TRP A 73 -3.21 9.64 -6.05
N THR A 74 -2.81 10.42 -5.05
CA THR A 74 -3.70 11.41 -4.40
C THR A 74 -4.19 12.50 -5.35
N THR A 75 -3.43 12.86 -6.37
CA THR A 75 -3.86 13.88 -7.35
C THR A 75 -4.87 13.36 -8.37
N LYS A 76 -5.10 12.05 -8.42
CA LYS A 76 -5.87 11.37 -9.48
C LYS A 76 -7.22 10.83 -9.01
N ILE A 77 -7.44 10.67 -7.70
CA ILE A 77 -8.60 9.94 -7.19
C ILE A 77 -9.95 10.59 -7.51
N ASP A 78 -10.01 11.89 -7.77
CA ASP A 78 -11.25 12.61 -8.13
C ASP A 78 -11.91 12.09 -9.41
N GLU A 79 -11.15 11.39 -10.26
CA GLU A 79 -11.63 10.86 -11.53
C GLU A 79 -12.35 9.50 -11.39
N PHE A 80 -12.43 8.94 -10.17
CA PHE A 80 -12.87 7.55 -9.96
C PHE A 80 -14.07 7.45 -9.01
N ASP A 81 -15.02 6.59 -9.37
CA ASP A 81 -16.18 6.27 -8.52
C ASP A 81 -15.83 5.29 -7.38
N TYR A 82 -14.73 4.55 -7.54
CA TYR A 82 -14.28 3.52 -6.59
C TYR A 82 -12.77 3.60 -6.40
N LEU A 83 -12.33 3.56 -5.15
CA LEU A 83 -10.92 3.52 -4.76
C LEU A 83 -10.65 2.25 -3.96
N ILE A 84 -9.67 1.46 -4.38
CA ILE A 84 -9.21 0.28 -3.63
C ILE A 84 -7.82 0.56 -3.07
N VAL A 85 -7.72 0.70 -1.76
CA VAL A 85 -6.46 0.91 -1.04
C VAL A 85 -5.92 -0.43 -0.59
N SER A 86 -4.65 -0.72 -0.91
CA SER A 86 -3.97 -1.98 -0.56
C SER A 86 -2.48 -1.71 -0.33
N ASP A 87 -1.96 -2.04 0.85
CA ASP A 87 -0.53 -1.99 1.14
C ASP A 87 -0.14 -3.00 2.24
N GLY A 88 1.15 -3.34 2.38
CA GLY A 88 1.63 -4.30 3.36
C GLY A 88 3.14 -4.52 3.34
N HIS A 89 3.63 -5.40 2.46
CA HIS A 89 4.96 -6.00 2.60
C HIS A 89 6.14 -5.03 2.51
N TRP A 90 6.01 -3.89 1.83
CA TRP A 90 7.07 -2.90 1.74
C TRP A 90 7.45 -2.31 3.11
N PHE A 91 6.54 -2.36 4.08
CA PHE A 91 6.79 -1.86 5.44
C PHE A 91 7.77 -2.72 6.26
N PHE A 92 8.14 -3.91 5.77
CA PHE A 92 9.20 -4.73 6.38
C PHE A 92 10.61 -4.37 5.90
N ARG A 93 10.76 -3.42 4.97
CA ARG A 93 12.07 -2.90 4.56
C ARG A 93 12.70 -2.06 5.67
N ARG A 94 13.95 -1.64 5.46
CA ARG A 94 14.59 -0.64 6.34
C ARG A 94 13.97 0.73 6.06
N LEU A 95 13.41 1.36 7.10
CA LEU A 95 12.67 2.63 6.96
C LEU A 95 13.16 3.67 7.94
N ILE A 96 13.23 4.93 7.52
CA ILE A 96 13.33 6.10 8.39
C ILE A 96 11.99 6.83 8.33
N TYR A 97 11.39 7.04 9.49
CA TYR A 97 10.14 7.77 9.61
C TYR A 97 10.42 9.25 9.79
N ARG A 98 9.81 10.07 8.94
CA ARG A 98 9.90 11.53 8.98
C ARG A 98 8.53 12.15 9.24
N HIS A 99 8.54 13.24 10.00
CA HIS A 99 7.39 14.09 10.24
C HIS A 99 7.84 15.56 10.22
N ASN A 100 7.17 16.42 9.46
CA ASN A 100 7.61 17.78 9.17
C ASN A 100 9.08 17.84 8.72
N GLY A 101 9.47 16.90 7.85
CA GLY A 101 10.84 16.71 7.35
C GLY A 101 11.87 16.18 8.36
N ARG A 102 11.55 16.07 9.66
CA ARG A 102 12.48 15.63 10.71
C ARG A 102 12.35 14.13 10.97
N PRO A 103 13.45 13.40 11.21
CA PRO A 103 13.37 11.99 11.58
C PRO A 103 12.76 11.86 12.98
N ILE A 104 11.77 10.98 13.12
CA ILE A 104 11.07 10.69 14.38
C ILE A 104 11.30 9.26 14.88
N GLY A 105 12.00 8.45 14.09
CA GLY A 105 12.37 7.07 14.39
C GLY A 105 12.58 6.29 13.11
N CYS A 106 12.68 4.97 13.24
CA CYS A 106 12.96 4.10 12.12
C CYS A 106 12.44 2.68 12.34
N HIS A 107 12.57 1.81 11.34
CA HIS A 107 12.37 0.37 11.47
C HIS A 107 13.57 -0.36 10.85
N SER A 108 14.25 -1.18 11.66
CA SER A 108 15.40 -1.98 11.28
C SER A 108 16.48 -1.20 10.52
N CYS A 109 16.63 0.09 10.81
CA CYS A 109 17.43 1.00 9.97
C CYS A 109 18.93 0.97 10.28
N MET A 110 19.32 0.46 11.46
CA MET A 110 20.70 0.44 11.95
C MET A 110 21.37 1.83 12.05
N VAL A 111 20.57 2.91 12.10
CA VAL A 111 21.05 4.28 12.28
C VAL A 111 21.14 4.60 13.77
N GLN A 112 22.28 5.11 14.22
CA GLN A 112 22.47 5.51 15.61
C GLN A 112 21.58 6.70 15.99
N ASN A 113 21.18 6.77 17.26
CA ASN A 113 20.37 7.85 17.83
C ASN A 113 18.95 8.02 17.24
N LEU A 114 18.42 7.00 16.55
CA LEU A 114 17.00 6.92 16.18
C LEU A 114 16.33 5.78 16.95
N THR A 115 15.14 6.05 17.47
CA THR A 115 14.30 5.01 18.07
C THR A 115 13.84 4.04 17.00
N ASP A 116 14.11 2.75 17.21
CA ASP A 116 13.59 1.67 16.36
C ASP A 116 12.17 1.30 16.80
N TYR A 117 11.26 1.26 15.85
CA TYR A 117 9.87 0.90 16.02
C TYR A 117 9.55 -0.39 15.25
N PRO A 118 8.58 -1.18 15.72
CA PRO A 118 8.09 -2.32 14.96
C PRO A 118 7.39 -1.83 13.66
N ALA A 119 7.45 -2.63 12.59
CA ALA A 119 6.88 -2.30 11.28
C ALA A 119 5.43 -1.74 11.31
N PRO A 120 4.50 -2.25 12.16
CA PRO A 120 3.16 -1.70 12.30
C PRO A 120 3.09 -0.21 12.68
N TYR A 121 4.14 0.37 13.29
CA TYR A 121 4.16 1.79 13.66
C TYR A 121 4.08 2.70 12.44
N GLY A 122 5.02 2.55 11.50
CA GLY A 122 5.01 3.32 10.26
C GLY A 122 3.80 3.00 9.39
N TYR A 123 3.39 1.74 9.36
CA TYR A 123 2.22 1.26 8.63
C TYR A 123 0.94 1.95 9.07
N ARG A 124 0.70 2.00 10.38
CA ARG A 124 -0.44 2.70 10.98
C ARG A 124 -0.47 4.17 10.60
N LEU A 125 0.66 4.86 10.71
CA LEU A 125 0.74 6.29 10.41
C LEU A 125 0.54 6.59 8.93
N ALA A 126 1.07 5.74 8.04
CA ALA A 126 0.84 5.86 6.61
C ALA A 126 -0.65 5.71 6.24
N PHE A 127 -1.32 4.67 6.78
CA PHE A 127 -2.76 4.48 6.58
C PHE A 127 -3.59 5.64 7.14
N ARG A 128 -3.25 6.14 8.33
CA ARG A 128 -3.90 7.31 8.92
C ARG A 128 -3.84 8.51 7.99
N THR A 129 -2.66 8.80 7.44
CA THR A 129 -2.45 9.94 6.55
C THR A 129 -3.15 9.74 5.21
N ALA A 130 -3.10 8.53 4.64
CA ALA A 130 -3.80 8.20 3.41
C ALA A 130 -5.32 8.34 3.55
N PHE A 131 -5.90 7.80 4.63
CA PHE A 131 -7.34 7.93 4.86
C PHE A 131 -7.76 9.37 5.16
N ARG A 132 -6.97 10.12 5.93
CA ARG A 132 -7.20 11.56 6.10
C ARG A 132 -7.26 12.29 4.77
N ALA A 133 -6.33 12.01 3.86
CA ALA A 133 -6.30 12.62 2.54
C ALA A 133 -7.53 12.28 1.69
N ILE A 134 -8.12 11.08 1.87
CA ILE A 134 -9.33 10.66 1.17
C ILE A 134 -10.56 11.37 1.76
N ILE A 135 -10.75 11.32 3.07
CA ILE A 135 -11.94 11.89 3.73
C ILE A 135 -11.96 13.42 3.66
N SER A 136 -10.79 14.07 3.67
CA SER A 136 -10.71 15.54 3.59
C SER A 136 -10.84 16.06 2.16
N ARG A 137 -11.00 15.19 1.17
CA ARG A 137 -10.99 15.59 -0.24
C ARG A 137 -12.39 15.92 -0.73
N GLU A 138 -12.65 17.20 -0.93
CA GLU A 138 -13.98 17.69 -1.31
C GLU A 138 -14.48 17.14 -2.65
N ASN A 139 -13.59 16.96 -3.62
CA ASN A 139 -13.95 16.54 -4.98
C ASN A 139 -14.14 15.02 -5.13
N PHE A 140 -13.64 14.22 -4.18
CA PHE A 140 -13.81 12.77 -4.25
C PHE A 140 -15.15 12.37 -3.63
N LYS A 141 -16.05 11.82 -4.45
CA LYS A 141 -17.39 11.35 -4.03
C LYS A 141 -17.58 9.84 -4.14
N GLY A 142 -16.50 9.12 -4.46
CA GLY A 142 -16.52 7.68 -4.66
C GLY A 142 -16.56 6.87 -3.37
N ILE A 143 -16.63 5.54 -3.53
CA ILE A 143 -16.56 4.59 -2.41
C ILE A 143 -15.13 4.08 -2.28
N THR A 144 -14.59 4.15 -1.06
CA THR A 144 -13.27 3.59 -0.74
C THR A 144 -13.39 2.20 -0.10
N TYR A 145 -12.65 1.25 -0.65
CA TYR A 145 -12.48 -0.09 -0.10
C TYR A 145 -11.05 -0.27 0.41
N LEU A 146 -10.91 -0.85 1.60
CA LEU A 146 -9.64 -1.38 2.08
C LEU A 146 -9.53 -2.85 1.69
N ARG A 147 -8.55 -3.20 0.84
CA ARG A 147 -8.12 -4.58 0.69
C ARG A 147 -7.10 -4.88 1.77
N THR A 148 -7.50 -5.72 2.72
CA THR A 148 -6.73 -5.99 3.93
C THR A 148 -5.39 -6.66 3.64
N PHE A 149 -4.44 -6.46 4.56
CA PHE A 149 -3.15 -7.14 4.60
C PHE A 149 -3.26 -8.62 4.24
N SER A 150 -2.45 -9.03 3.27
CA SER A 150 -2.36 -10.40 2.77
C SER A 150 -1.01 -10.96 3.23
N PRO A 151 -0.98 -11.92 4.16
CA PRO A 151 0.28 -12.50 4.63
C PRO A 151 1.09 -13.16 3.51
N ALA A 152 2.39 -13.29 3.73
CA ALA A 152 3.23 -14.12 2.89
C ALA A 152 3.06 -15.59 3.28
N HIS A 153 3.11 -16.50 2.31
CA HIS A 153 2.85 -17.92 2.53
C HIS A 153 3.99 -18.79 1.96
N PHE A 154 5.23 -18.36 2.21
CA PHE A 154 6.42 -19.13 1.84
C PHE A 154 6.76 -20.11 2.96
N ASP A 155 7.01 -21.36 2.58
CA ASP A 155 7.51 -22.41 3.45
C ASP A 155 9.04 -22.51 3.32
N GLY A 156 9.74 -22.81 4.42
CA GLY A 156 11.19 -23.06 4.42
C GLY A 156 12.09 -21.83 4.26
N GLY A 157 11.54 -20.61 4.27
CA GLY A 157 12.31 -19.37 4.21
C GLY A 157 11.48 -18.16 3.77
N ALA A 158 12.11 -16.99 3.72
CA ALA A 158 11.52 -15.78 3.16
C ALA A 158 11.46 -15.84 1.63
N TRP A 159 10.69 -14.94 1.00
CA TRP A 159 10.53 -14.85 -0.46
C TRP A 159 11.86 -14.66 -1.22
N ASP A 160 12.82 -13.99 -0.59
CA ASP A 160 14.18 -13.71 -1.06
C ASP A 160 15.25 -14.53 -0.33
N GLY A 161 14.84 -15.38 0.62
CA GLY A 161 15.70 -16.17 1.50
C GLY A 161 15.64 -17.68 1.24
N GLY A 162 15.20 -18.11 0.06
CA GLY A 162 15.10 -19.52 -0.31
C GLY A 162 13.79 -20.22 0.09
N GLY A 163 12.78 -19.46 0.52
CA GLY A 163 11.43 -19.96 0.74
C GLY A 163 10.75 -20.36 -0.57
N ASN A 164 9.79 -21.29 -0.49
CA ASN A 164 9.01 -21.75 -1.64
C ASN A 164 7.51 -21.82 -1.31
N CYS A 165 6.67 -21.81 -2.34
CA CYS A 165 5.22 -21.95 -2.18
C CYS A 165 4.76 -23.21 -2.94
N MET A 166 4.99 -24.38 -2.32
CA MET A 166 4.72 -25.68 -2.96
C MET A 166 3.32 -26.24 -2.65
N ARG A 167 2.55 -25.56 -1.79
CA ARG A 167 1.18 -25.97 -1.45
C ARG A 167 0.29 -25.92 -2.69
N LYS A 168 -0.46 -27.00 -2.93
CA LYS A 168 -1.34 -27.16 -4.11
C LYS A 168 -2.82 -26.96 -3.81
N ARG A 169 -3.17 -26.70 -2.55
CA ARG A 169 -4.53 -26.39 -2.11
C ARG A 169 -4.54 -25.17 -1.21
N PRO A 170 -5.63 -24.39 -1.19
CA PRO A 170 -5.81 -23.32 -0.21
C PRO A 170 -5.77 -23.86 1.23
N PHE A 171 -5.51 -22.96 2.18
CA PHE A 171 -5.72 -23.23 3.59
C PHE A 171 -7.21 -23.47 3.86
N GLU A 172 -7.50 -24.47 4.67
CA GLU A 172 -8.82 -24.61 5.29
C GLU A 172 -8.99 -23.57 6.41
N SER A 173 -10.23 -23.29 6.80
CA SER A 173 -10.53 -22.21 7.75
C SER A 173 -9.85 -22.36 9.12
N ASN A 174 -9.52 -23.58 9.52
CA ASN A 174 -8.79 -23.91 10.74
C ASN A 174 -7.26 -23.93 10.57
N GLU A 175 -6.75 -23.85 9.33
CA GLU A 175 -5.32 -23.85 9.03
C GLU A 175 -4.77 -22.44 8.77
N ALA A 176 -5.65 -21.49 8.39
CA ALA A 176 -5.27 -20.10 8.16
C ALA A 176 -5.09 -19.37 9.51
N ILE A 177 -3.84 -19.29 9.97
CA ILE A 177 -3.49 -18.59 11.21
C ILE A 177 -2.89 -17.23 10.86
N LEU A 178 -3.55 -16.17 11.32
CA LEU A 178 -3.02 -14.81 11.28
C LEU A 178 -2.49 -14.44 12.66
N GLU A 179 -1.17 -14.40 12.81
CA GLU A 179 -0.52 -14.18 14.11
C GLU A 179 0.72 -13.29 14.01
N GLY A 180 1.26 -12.92 15.19
CA GLY A 180 2.46 -12.09 15.32
C GLY A 180 2.37 -10.80 14.52
N VAL A 181 3.45 -10.46 13.84
CA VAL A 181 3.55 -9.20 13.09
C VAL A 181 2.50 -9.07 11.98
N TYR A 182 2.02 -10.18 11.39
CA TYR A 182 0.97 -10.13 10.37
C TYR A 182 -0.38 -9.75 10.97
N LEU A 183 -0.70 -10.24 12.17
CA LEU A 183 -1.89 -9.81 12.91
C LEU A 183 -1.77 -8.33 13.32
N ASP A 184 -0.60 -7.89 13.76
CA ASP A 184 -0.37 -6.50 14.14
C ASP A 184 -0.52 -5.55 12.95
N MET A 185 -0.01 -5.93 11.77
CA MET A 185 -0.22 -5.19 10.52
C MET A 185 -1.71 -5.12 10.18
N TYR A 186 -2.40 -6.27 10.18
CA TYR A 186 -3.84 -6.32 9.93
C TYR A 186 -4.64 -5.42 10.89
N ASN A 187 -4.36 -5.47 12.19
CA ASN A 187 -5.04 -4.64 13.18
C ASN A 187 -4.76 -3.16 12.96
N ALA A 188 -3.50 -2.79 12.66
CA ALA A 188 -3.11 -1.40 12.41
C ALA A 188 -3.90 -0.75 11.26
N GLN A 189 -4.02 -1.39 10.09
CA GLN A 189 -4.84 -0.84 8.99
C GLN A 189 -6.35 -0.81 9.32
N ILE A 190 -6.87 -1.81 10.04
CA ILE A 190 -8.30 -1.93 10.35
C ILE A 190 -8.73 -0.87 11.35
N GLU A 191 -7.89 -0.60 12.35
CA GLU A 191 -8.15 0.43 13.34
C GLU A 191 -8.20 1.82 12.70
N GLU A 192 -7.24 2.16 11.82
CA GLU A 192 -7.24 3.44 11.10
C GLU A 192 -8.40 3.53 10.09
N PHE A 193 -8.75 2.42 9.43
CA PHE A 193 -9.91 2.38 8.53
C PHE A 193 -11.22 2.63 9.28
N ARG A 194 -11.42 1.98 10.43
CA ARG A 194 -12.61 2.19 11.27
C ARG A 194 -12.68 3.62 11.82
N ALA A 195 -11.54 4.20 12.19
CA ALA A 195 -11.47 5.59 12.63
C ALA A 195 -11.88 6.54 11.49
N ALA A 196 -11.34 6.33 10.29
CA ALA A 196 -11.69 7.13 9.11
C ALA A 196 -13.15 6.94 8.67
N GLU A 197 -13.67 5.71 8.73
CA GLU A 197 -15.09 5.43 8.44
C GLU A 197 -16.00 6.19 9.41
N LYS A 198 -15.65 6.23 10.70
CA LYS A 198 -16.41 6.99 11.69
C LYS A 198 -16.38 8.49 11.39
N GLU A 199 -15.20 9.05 11.14
CA GLU A 199 -15.02 10.48 10.82
C GLU A 199 -15.78 10.86 9.54
N GLY A 200 -15.69 10.04 8.48
CA GLY A 200 -16.38 10.27 7.21
C GLY A 200 -17.90 10.11 7.26
N ARG A 201 -18.47 9.55 8.34
CA ARG A 201 -19.93 9.52 8.57
C ARG A 201 -20.43 10.71 9.39
N GLU A 202 -19.53 11.41 10.10
CA GLU A 202 -19.85 12.54 10.98
C GLU A 202 -19.74 13.89 10.24
N GLY A 203 -19.03 13.96 9.11
CA GLY A 203 -18.94 15.13 8.23
C GLY A 203 -19.93 15.09 7.07
#